data_AF-A0A316P5P9-F1
#
_entry.id   AF-A0A316P5P9-F1
#
_cell.length_a   1.000
_cell.length_b   1.000
_cell.length_c   1.000
_cell.angle_alpha   90.00
_cell.angle_beta   90.00
_cell.angle_gamma   90.00
#
_symmetry.space_group_name_H-M   'P 1'
#
loop_
_entity.id
_entity.type
_entity.pdbx_description
1 polymer ?
#
loop_
_entity_poly.entity_id
_entity_poly.type
_entity_poly.pdbx_seq_one_letter_code
_entity_poly.pdbx_strand_id
1 'polypeptide(L)'
;MIEEILDKKSNFDLTSKSAFSKEDDSFTSRSYAALLAKNAIPYSHRKIADNYTIIKRIFKFQAVMSRISNTERALLAKYDFNVLEYTTVKQMYEELALLQKWSSSQDLKLKADADQILEIRSKELKFIDANRYANISNEIYKGYVALEHYFEEISKYKEI
;
A
#
# COMPACT_ATOMS: atom_id res chain seq x y z
N MET A 1 0.26 -13.97 -55.17
CA MET A 1 -0.75 -14.20 -54.11
C MET A 1 -0.11 -14.98 -52.96
N ILE A 2 0.92 -14.40 -52.32
CA ILE A 2 1.53 -14.88 -51.07
C ILE A 2 1.98 -13.61 -50.32
N GLU A 3 1.02 -12.83 -49.84
CA GLU A 3 1.24 -11.72 -48.91
C GLU A 3 0.04 -11.71 -47.97
N GLU A 4 0.01 -12.62 -47.01
CA GLU A 4 -0.96 -12.57 -45.91
C GLU A 4 -0.49 -13.40 -44.70
N ILE A 5 0.79 -13.27 -44.34
CA ILE A 5 1.29 -13.83 -43.07
C ILE A 5 2.32 -12.84 -42.53
N LEU A 6 1.88 -11.72 -41.96
CA LEU A 6 2.67 -10.86 -41.06
C LEU A 6 1.80 -9.72 -40.52
N ASP A 7 0.77 -10.02 -39.74
CA ASP A 7 0.18 -9.00 -38.85
C ASP A 7 -0.62 -9.62 -37.68
N LYS A 8 0.07 -10.44 -36.88
CA LYS A 8 -0.30 -10.66 -35.47
C LYS A 8 0.77 -10.06 -34.57
N LYS A 9 0.94 -8.74 -34.65
CA LYS A 9 1.53 -7.97 -33.55
C LYS A 9 0.48 -7.89 -32.45
N SER A 10 0.75 -8.55 -31.34
CA SER A 10 0.01 -8.42 -30.09
C SER A 10 -0.01 -6.96 -29.65
N ASN A 11 -1.14 -6.27 -29.85
CA ASN A 11 -1.46 -5.04 -29.13
C ASN A 11 -1.81 -5.41 -27.68
N PHE A 12 -0.79 -5.70 -26.88
CA PHE A 12 -0.93 -5.74 -25.43
C PHE A 12 -0.91 -4.31 -24.91
N ASP A 13 -2.08 -3.68 -24.94
CA ASP A 13 -2.29 -2.34 -24.40
C ASP A 13 -2.41 -2.41 -22.87
N LEU A 14 -1.29 -2.12 -22.20
CA LEU A 14 -1.16 -1.99 -20.74
C LEU A 14 -2.02 -0.86 -20.14
N THR A 15 -2.72 -0.07 -20.96
CA THR A 15 -3.56 1.05 -20.55
C THR A 15 -5.04 0.86 -20.85
N SER A 16 -5.42 -0.31 -21.39
CA SER A 16 -6.83 -0.60 -21.66
C SER A 16 -7.63 -0.71 -20.36
N LYS A 17 -8.52 0.27 -20.17
CA LYS A 17 -9.45 0.36 -19.04
C LYS A 17 -10.10 -1.01 -18.79
N SER A 18 -9.89 -1.57 -17.59
CA SER A 18 -10.70 -2.70 -17.16
C SER A 18 -12.13 -2.20 -16.97
N ALA A 19 -13.13 -3.04 -17.28
CA ALA A 19 -14.55 -2.72 -17.12
C ALA A 19 -14.99 -2.45 -15.66
N PHE A 20 -14.04 -2.34 -14.73
CA PHE A 20 -14.22 -2.10 -13.30
C PHE A 20 -13.51 -0.86 -12.75
N SER A 21 -12.84 -0.05 -13.59
CA SER A 21 -12.20 1.20 -13.11
C SER A 21 -13.24 2.29 -12.84
N LYS A 22 -13.25 2.85 -11.62
CA LYS A 22 -14.10 4.00 -11.25
C LYS A 22 -13.46 5.29 -11.76
N GLU A 23 -14.27 6.28 -12.13
CA GLU A 23 -13.82 7.50 -12.82
C GLU A 23 -12.81 8.37 -12.02
N ASP A 24 -12.69 8.16 -10.71
CA ASP A 24 -11.70 8.84 -9.84
C ASP A 24 -10.26 8.27 -9.93
N ASP A 25 -10.01 7.16 -10.64
CA ASP A 25 -8.72 6.46 -10.66
C ASP A 25 -7.70 6.99 -11.70
N SER A 26 -8.05 8.03 -12.45
CA SER A 26 -7.23 8.50 -13.59
C SER A 26 -5.88 9.12 -13.17
N PHE A 27 -5.86 9.93 -12.11
CA PHE A 27 -4.64 10.61 -11.65
C PHE A 27 -3.73 9.74 -10.77
N THR A 28 -4.27 8.67 -10.18
CA THR A 28 -3.55 7.74 -9.30
C THR A 28 -2.82 6.64 -10.07
N SER A 29 -3.27 6.29 -11.27
CA SER A 29 -2.81 5.12 -12.03
C SER A 29 -1.29 5.02 -12.25
N ARG A 30 -0.62 6.11 -12.68
CA ARG A 30 0.82 6.06 -13.01
C ARG A 30 1.73 6.08 -11.78
N SER A 31 1.43 6.94 -10.81
CA SER A 31 2.17 7.01 -9.55
C SER A 31 1.98 5.73 -8.74
N TYR A 32 0.78 5.16 -8.76
CA TYR A 32 0.49 3.86 -8.15
C TYR A 32 1.20 2.70 -8.87
N ALA A 33 1.19 2.68 -10.21
CA ALA A 33 1.93 1.67 -10.97
C ALA A 33 3.44 1.72 -10.69
N ALA A 34 4.01 2.91 -10.48
CA ALA A 34 5.41 3.06 -10.08
C ALA A 34 5.70 2.47 -8.68
N LEU A 35 4.80 2.67 -7.72
CA LEU A 35 4.89 2.06 -6.38
C LEU A 35 4.88 0.53 -6.41
N LEU A 36 4.17 -0.05 -7.38
CA LEU A 36 4.03 -1.50 -7.53
C LEU A 36 5.11 -2.12 -8.41
N ALA A 37 6.05 -1.35 -8.96
CA ALA A 37 7.13 -1.92 -9.75
C ALA A 37 7.96 -2.88 -8.87
N LYS A 38 8.02 -4.17 -9.24
CA LYS A 38 8.63 -5.25 -8.43
C LYS A 38 10.05 -4.92 -7.92
N ASN A 39 10.85 -4.23 -8.73
CA ASN A 39 12.23 -3.86 -8.40
C ASN A 39 12.34 -2.71 -7.40
N ALA A 40 11.27 -1.96 -7.18
CA ALA A 40 11.25 -0.80 -6.29
C ALA A 40 10.78 -1.16 -4.86
N ILE A 41 10.29 -2.38 -4.63
CA ILE A 41 9.67 -2.76 -3.36
C ILE A 41 10.71 -3.34 -2.40
N PRO A 42 10.95 -2.70 -1.24
CA PRO A 42 11.86 -3.22 -0.22
C PRO A 42 11.35 -4.54 0.36
N TYR A 43 12.29 -5.40 0.75
CA TYR A 43 11.98 -6.68 1.39
C TYR A 43 11.13 -6.52 2.66
N SER A 44 11.40 -5.50 3.48
CA SER A 44 10.64 -5.19 4.70
C SER A 44 9.16 -4.93 4.40
N HIS A 45 8.87 -4.16 3.34
CA HIS A 45 7.49 -3.87 2.91
C HIS A 45 6.75 -5.16 2.56
N ARG A 46 7.40 -6.06 1.79
CA ARG A 46 6.81 -7.34 1.40
C ARG A 46 6.53 -8.22 2.62
N LYS A 47 7.50 -8.36 3.53
CA LYS A 47 7.34 -9.14 4.76
C LYS A 47 6.15 -8.64 5.60
N ILE A 48 5.99 -7.33 5.73
CA ILE A 48 4.87 -6.73 6.47
C ILE A 48 3.54 -6.99 5.77
N ALA A 49 3.50 -6.85 4.45
CA ALA A 49 2.31 -7.11 3.64
C ALA A 49 1.89 -8.60 3.67
N ASP A 50 2.83 -9.52 3.53
CA ASP A 50 2.57 -10.97 3.63
C ASP A 50 1.97 -11.31 4.98
N ASN A 51 2.58 -10.81 6.07
CA ASN A 51 2.06 -11.00 7.42
C ASN A 51 0.65 -10.44 7.57
N TYR A 52 0.39 -9.24 7.04
CA TYR A 52 -0.95 -8.63 7.05
C TYR A 52 -1.96 -9.53 6.32
N THR A 53 -1.67 -9.91 5.08
CA THR A 53 -2.56 -10.71 4.23
C THR A 53 -2.85 -12.09 4.82
N ILE A 54 -1.84 -12.77 5.38
CA ILE A 54 -1.99 -14.07 6.04
C ILE A 54 -2.90 -13.93 7.26
N ILE A 55 -2.64 -12.95 8.14
CA ILE A 55 -3.46 -12.76 9.34
C ILE A 55 -4.90 -12.39 8.96
N LYS A 56 -5.09 -11.52 7.96
CA LYS A 56 -6.42 -11.15 7.45
C LYS A 56 -7.19 -12.37 6.98
N ARG A 57 -6.54 -13.25 6.19
CA ARG A 57 -7.16 -14.43 5.58
C ARG A 57 -7.52 -15.50 6.63
N ILE A 58 -6.67 -15.71 7.63
CA ILE A 58 -6.86 -16.78 8.62
C ILE A 58 -7.79 -16.31 9.76
N PHE A 59 -7.57 -15.11 10.30
CA PHE A 59 -8.17 -14.67 11.55
C PHE A 59 -9.24 -13.57 11.40
N LYS A 60 -9.42 -13.00 10.20
CA LYS A 60 -10.32 -11.86 9.95
C LYS A 60 -10.17 -10.74 11.00
N PHE A 61 -8.96 -10.58 11.54
CA PHE A 61 -8.56 -9.66 12.62
C PHE A 61 -9.39 -9.64 13.90
N GLN A 62 -10.24 -10.65 14.17
CA GLN A 62 -11.06 -10.71 15.40
C GLN A 62 -10.22 -10.77 16.69
N ALA A 63 -8.95 -11.20 16.60
CA ALA A 63 -8.06 -11.39 17.74
C ALA A 63 -7.08 -10.23 18.01
N VAL A 64 -6.96 -9.24 17.12
CA VAL A 64 -5.89 -8.21 17.21
C VAL A 64 -6.49 -6.81 17.19
N MET A 65 -6.71 -6.24 18.39
CA MET A 65 -7.31 -4.91 18.59
C MET A 65 -6.34 -3.86 19.18
N SER A 66 -5.03 -4.08 19.10
CA SER A 66 -4.07 -3.15 19.70
C SER A 66 -4.01 -1.84 18.92
N ARG A 67 -4.40 -0.72 19.56
CA ARG A 67 -4.15 0.63 19.05
C ARG A 67 -2.65 0.95 19.06
N ILE A 68 -2.26 1.92 18.23
CA ILE A 68 -0.89 2.43 18.27
C ILE A 68 -0.59 3.12 19.61
N SER A 69 0.62 2.95 20.12
CA SER A 69 1.12 3.53 21.37
C SER A 69 1.46 5.02 21.20
N ASN A 70 1.70 5.70 22.31
CA ASN A 70 2.14 7.10 22.28
C ASN A 70 3.53 7.26 21.65
N THR A 71 4.41 6.27 21.79
CA THR A 71 5.75 6.29 21.17
C THR A 71 5.66 6.13 19.65
N GLU A 72 4.78 5.26 19.16
CA GLU A 72 4.49 5.09 17.73
C GLU A 72 3.88 6.38 17.15
N ARG A 73 2.94 7.02 17.86
CA ARG A 73 2.38 8.33 17.46
C ARG A 73 3.45 9.42 17.39
N ALA A 74 4.38 9.45 18.34
CA ALA A 74 5.47 10.41 18.32
C ALA A 74 6.41 10.21 17.12
N LEU A 75 6.64 8.95 16.71
CA LEU A 75 7.43 8.65 15.51
C LEU A 75 6.72 9.13 14.23
N LEU A 76 5.41 8.91 14.10
CA LEU A 76 4.64 9.45 12.97
C LEU A 76 4.73 10.98 12.93
N ALA A 77 4.51 11.64 14.07
CA ALA A 77 4.55 13.09 14.19
C ALA A 77 5.95 13.68 13.86
N LYS A 78 7.03 12.97 14.19
CA LYS A 78 8.40 13.37 13.84
C LYS A 78 8.60 13.56 12.32
N TYR A 79 7.82 12.86 11.50
CA TYR A 79 7.88 12.90 10.04
C TYR A 79 6.63 13.53 9.40
N ASP A 80 5.84 14.28 10.19
CA ASP A 80 4.61 14.94 9.75
C ASP A 80 3.56 13.98 9.16
N PHE A 81 3.55 12.73 9.62
CA PHE A 81 2.56 11.74 9.23
C PHE A 81 1.33 11.80 10.15
N ASN A 82 0.15 11.89 9.53
CA ASN A 82 -1.12 11.76 10.24
C ASN A 82 -1.37 10.29 10.62
N VAL A 83 -2.21 10.05 11.62
CA VAL A 83 -2.74 8.70 11.85
C VAL A 83 -3.61 8.28 10.67
N LEU A 84 -3.63 6.98 10.37
CA LEU A 84 -4.20 6.46 9.12
C LEU A 84 -5.68 6.81 8.93
N GLU A 85 -6.43 6.93 10.03
CA GLU A 85 -7.85 7.35 10.04
C GLU A 85 -8.08 8.79 9.50
N TYR A 86 -7.04 9.63 9.51
CA TYR A 86 -7.08 11.01 8.99
C TYR A 86 -6.18 11.21 7.76
N THR A 87 -5.77 10.12 7.12
CA THR A 87 -4.96 10.16 5.90
C THR A 87 -5.85 10.04 4.68
N THR A 88 -5.65 10.90 3.68
CA THR A 88 -6.31 10.78 2.37
C THR A 88 -5.60 9.76 1.48
N VAL A 89 -6.27 9.27 0.43
CA VAL A 89 -5.65 8.35 -0.55
C VAL A 89 -4.36 8.94 -1.14
N LYS A 90 -4.38 10.22 -1.51
CA LYS A 90 -3.22 10.92 -2.09
C LYS A 90 -2.04 10.94 -1.13
N GLN A 91 -2.28 11.38 0.12
CA GLN A 91 -1.26 11.42 1.16
C GLN A 91 -0.68 10.02 1.41
N MET A 92 -1.52 8.98 1.44
CA MET A 92 -1.03 7.61 1.63
C MET A 92 -0.08 7.18 0.51
N TYR A 93 -0.36 7.49 -0.76
CA TYR A 93 0.56 7.15 -1.85
C TYR A 93 1.88 7.94 -1.77
N GLU A 94 1.82 9.22 -1.39
CA GLU A 94 3.01 10.04 -1.18
C GLU A 94 3.88 9.50 -0.04
N GLU A 95 3.25 9.13 1.08
CA GLU A 95 3.91 8.46 2.21
C GLU A 95 4.54 7.13 1.80
N LEU A 96 3.81 6.26 1.08
CA LEU A 96 4.34 4.97 0.63
C LEU A 96 5.55 5.13 -0.31
N ALA A 97 5.52 6.11 -1.21
CA ALA A 97 6.65 6.43 -2.08
C ALA A 97 7.88 6.84 -1.27
N LEU A 98 7.65 7.67 -0.26
CA LEU A 98 8.70 8.15 0.63
C LEU A 98 9.30 7.01 1.46
N LEU A 99 8.46 6.15 2.02
CA LEU A 99 8.88 4.97 2.77
C LEU A 99 9.67 3.99 1.91
N GLN A 100 9.25 3.69 0.67
CA GLN A 100 10.02 2.82 -0.22
C GLN A 100 11.44 3.36 -0.47
N LYS A 101 11.56 4.68 -0.67
CA LYS A 101 12.85 5.35 -0.84
C LYS A 101 13.69 5.27 0.42
N TRP A 102 13.10 5.51 1.60
CA TRP A 102 13.80 5.49 2.88
C TRP A 102 14.25 4.09 3.29
N SER A 103 13.42 3.07 3.08
CA SER A 103 13.74 1.67 3.36
C SER A 103 14.88 1.14 2.47
N SER A 104 15.15 1.81 1.34
CA SER A 104 16.28 1.54 0.44
C SER A 104 17.47 2.48 0.64
N SER A 105 17.40 3.39 1.62
CA SER A 105 18.48 4.35 1.93
C SER A 105 19.70 3.65 2.55
N GLN A 106 20.87 4.28 2.40
CA GLN A 106 22.09 3.89 3.10
C GLN A 106 22.10 4.37 4.56
N ASP A 107 21.28 5.36 4.90
CA ASP A 107 21.09 5.80 6.27
C ASP A 107 20.32 4.74 7.06
N LEU A 108 21.04 4.01 7.92
CA LEU A 108 20.50 2.93 8.74
C LEU A 108 19.39 3.40 9.68
N LYS A 109 19.47 4.63 10.21
CA LYS A 109 18.46 5.16 11.10
C LYS A 109 17.19 5.51 10.33
N LEU A 110 17.33 6.18 9.20
CA LEU A 110 16.20 6.52 8.34
C LEU A 110 15.49 5.26 7.81
N LYS A 111 16.27 4.25 7.43
CA LYS A 111 15.76 2.95 7.01
C LYS A 111 14.99 2.25 8.14
N ALA A 112 15.55 2.21 9.35
CA ALA A 112 14.88 1.60 10.50
C ALA A 112 13.59 2.35 10.86
N ASP A 113 13.62 3.69 10.86
CA ASP A 113 12.44 4.52 11.11
C ASP A 113 11.37 4.29 10.04
N ALA A 114 11.74 4.15 8.76
CA ALA A 114 10.80 3.84 7.67
C ALA A 114 10.14 2.46 7.81
N ASP A 115 10.94 1.44 8.11
CA ASP A 115 10.45 0.09 8.35
C ASP A 115 9.48 0.07 9.55
N GLN A 116 9.84 0.76 10.64
CA GLN A 116 8.99 0.90 11.83
C GLN A 116 7.69 1.65 11.53
N ILE A 117 7.73 2.71 10.74
CA ILE A 117 6.52 3.44 10.33
C ILE A 117 5.58 2.53 9.54
N LEU A 118 6.11 1.69 8.65
CA LEU A 118 5.25 0.76 7.91
C LEU A 118 4.63 -0.33 8.81
N GLU A 119 5.34 -0.77 9.85
CA GLU A 119 4.76 -1.65 10.88
C GLU A 119 3.62 -0.94 11.64
N ILE A 120 3.80 0.33 11.99
CA ILE A 120 2.76 1.17 12.60
C ILE A 120 1.55 1.25 11.67
N ARG A 121 1.76 1.53 10.37
CA ARG A 121 0.69 1.56 9.35
C ARG A 121 -0.06 0.23 9.27
N SER A 122 0.65 -0.90 9.32
CA SER A 122 0.03 -2.23 9.37
C SER A 122 -0.84 -2.40 10.62
N LYS A 123 -0.37 -1.94 11.78
CA LYS A 123 -1.11 -2.00 13.04
C LYS A 123 -2.37 -1.13 13.03
N GLU A 124 -2.28 0.09 12.49
CA GLU A 124 -3.44 0.96 12.29
C GLU A 124 -4.46 0.33 11.34
N LEU A 125 -4.00 -0.22 10.22
CA LEU A 125 -4.88 -0.86 9.24
C LEU A 125 -5.62 -2.06 9.84
N LYS A 126 -4.93 -2.93 10.59
CA LYS A 126 -5.54 -4.03 11.34
C LYS A 126 -6.62 -3.54 12.31
N PHE A 127 -6.34 -2.46 13.02
CA PHE A 127 -7.30 -1.87 13.95
C PHE A 127 -8.54 -1.33 13.23
N ILE A 128 -8.37 -0.61 12.12
CA ILE A 128 -9.48 -0.09 11.29
C ILE A 128 -10.30 -1.25 10.75
N ASP A 129 -9.66 -2.29 10.21
CA ASP A 129 -10.33 -3.46 9.66
C ASP A 129 -11.19 -4.20 10.69
N ALA A 130 -10.66 -4.38 11.91
CA ALA A 130 -11.40 -4.97 13.02
C ALA A 130 -12.58 -4.11 13.49
N ASN A 131 -12.53 -2.79 13.27
CA ASN A 131 -13.50 -1.81 13.78
C ASN A 131 -14.30 -1.08 12.68
N ARG A 132 -14.36 -1.63 11.45
CA ARG A 132 -15.01 -0.98 10.27
C ARG A 132 -16.44 -0.47 10.53
N TYR A 133 -17.17 -1.04 11.50
CA TYR A 133 -18.53 -0.62 11.85
C TYR A 133 -18.62 0.69 12.64
N ALA A 134 -17.53 1.18 13.25
CA ALA A 134 -17.56 2.32 14.18
C ALA A 134 -16.88 3.61 13.65
N ASN A 135 -15.92 3.51 12.72
CA ASN A 135 -14.99 4.62 12.43
C ASN A 135 -15.14 5.29 11.05
N ILE A 136 -16.10 4.89 10.21
CA ILE A 136 -16.31 5.54 8.90
C ILE A 136 -17.17 6.79 9.10
N SER A 137 -16.57 7.86 9.63
CA SER A 137 -17.27 9.14 9.83
C SER A 137 -17.05 10.13 8.67
N ASN A 138 -16.07 9.90 7.78
CA ASN A 138 -15.70 10.85 6.74
C ASN A 138 -15.25 10.17 5.43
N GLU A 139 -15.91 10.49 4.32
CA GLU A 139 -15.68 9.88 3.00
C GLU A 139 -14.36 10.29 2.32
N ILE A 140 -13.69 11.33 2.83
CA ILE A 140 -12.45 11.88 2.26
C ILE A 140 -11.22 11.12 2.77
N TYR A 141 -11.22 10.70 4.03
CA TYR A 141 -10.09 10.05 4.69
C TYR A 141 -10.08 8.53 4.44
N LYS A 142 -9.80 8.17 3.19
CA LYS A 142 -9.74 6.78 2.70
C LYS A 142 -8.31 6.25 2.51
N GLY A 143 -7.31 6.81 3.20
CA GLY A 143 -5.92 6.38 3.11
C GLY A 143 -5.72 4.89 3.44
N TYR A 144 -6.52 4.35 4.37
CA TYR A 144 -6.51 2.93 4.70
C TYR A 144 -6.83 2.02 3.50
N VAL A 145 -7.67 2.46 2.55
CA VAL A 145 -7.98 1.72 1.31
C VAL A 145 -6.76 1.63 0.42
N ALA A 146 -6.04 2.74 0.24
CA ALA A 146 -4.81 2.78 -0.55
C ALA A 146 -3.71 1.89 0.04
N LEU A 147 -3.54 1.92 1.36
CA LEU A 147 -2.57 1.08 2.07
C LEU A 147 -2.91 -0.42 1.95
N GLU A 148 -4.20 -0.76 2.09
CA GLU A 148 -4.69 -2.13 1.94
C GLU A 148 -4.41 -2.67 0.54
N HIS A 149 -4.78 -1.91 -0.49
CA HIS A 149 -4.49 -2.29 -1.88
C HIS A 149 -2.99 -2.46 -2.12
N TYR A 150 -2.16 -1.56 -1.59
CA TYR A 150 -0.71 -1.69 -1.69
C TYR A 150 -0.22 -3.01 -1.08
N PHE A 151 -0.64 -3.37 0.15
CA PHE A 151 -0.27 -4.65 0.77
C PHE A 151 -0.76 -5.86 -0.02
N GLU A 152 -2.01 -5.83 -0.50
CA GLU A 152 -2.58 -6.92 -1.29
C GLU A 152 -1.80 -7.13 -2.59
N GLU A 153 -1.39 -6.07 -3.29
CA GLU A 153 -0.62 -6.18 -4.53
C GLU A 153 0.81 -6.68 -4.27
N ILE A 154 1.54 -6.10 -3.32
CA ILE A 154 2.94 -6.48 -3.12
C ILE A 154 3.12 -7.89 -2.53
N SER A 155 2.11 -8.39 -1.81
CA SER A 155 2.11 -9.76 -1.28
C SER A 155 1.96 -10.85 -2.36
N LYS A 156 1.60 -10.47 -3.59
CA LYS A 156 1.54 -11.40 -4.73
C LYS A 156 2.92 -11.71 -5.31
N TYR A 157 3.94 -10.91 -4.99
CA TYR A 157 5.28 -11.09 -5.53
C TYR A 157 5.99 -12.25 -4.84
N LYS A 158 5.97 -13.43 -5.50
CA LYS A 158 6.82 -14.56 -5.11
C LYS A 158 8.29 -14.22 -5.34
N GLU A 159 9.14 -14.54 -4.36
CA GLU A 159 10.57 -14.70 -4.61
C GLU A 159 10.77 -15.91 -5.51
N ILE A 160 11.60 -15.74 -6.55
CA ILE A 160 12.03 -16.83 -7.43
C ILE A 160 13.28 -17.43 -6.80
#